data_AF-A0A2J8A832-F1
#
_entry.id   AF-A0A2J8A832-F1
#
_cell.length_a   1.000
_cell.length_b   1.000
_cell.length_c   1.000
_cell.angle_alpha   90.00
_cell.angle_beta   90.00
_cell.angle_gamma   90.00
#
_symmetry.space_group_name_H-M   'P 1'
#
loop_
_entity.id
_entity.type
_entity.pdbx_description
1 polymer ?
#
loop_
_entity_poly.entity_id
_entity_poly.type
_entity_poly.pdbx_seq_one_letter_code
_entity_poly.pdbx_strand_id
1 'polypeptide(L)'
;MHPLFSPCKARNRSVCAAAAASQYELRVCVNRTCKRQGSEQVLKFAQDLGLPSVRAAPTGCLGNCGSGPNLVLLPNEQLLNHVATPKDLAQVLTAFCNFQIDDVLLQATQLRLAGNAHAAQLEFRQAIESYTQALELKPPNGNHMLYTNRSAVYLQSGDKKASLDDARRAVGCAPKGFHAAHVRLIDSLYALGEYGAAAEACRQAAAADSSFKFLPEYPAIKRALLGTGQTL
;
A
#
# COMPACT_ATOMS: atom_id res chain seq x y z
N MET A 1 -39.72 -39.86 2.13
CA MET A 1 -38.36 -39.39 2.46
C MET A 1 -37.52 -39.47 1.19
N HIS A 2 -37.26 -38.34 0.55
CA HIS A 2 -36.42 -38.23 -0.64
C HIS A 2 -35.05 -37.67 -0.24
N PRO A 3 -33.92 -38.30 -0.61
CA PRO A 3 -32.64 -37.62 -0.65
C PRO A 3 -32.48 -36.94 -2.01
N LEU A 4 -32.55 -35.61 -1.98
CA LEU A 4 -32.04 -34.70 -3.02
C LEU A 4 -30.51 -34.71 -2.95
N PHE A 5 -29.83 -34.89 -4.08
CA PHE A 5 -28.68 -34.10 -4.57
C PHE A 5 -27.93 -34.90 -5.66
N SER A 6 -28.09 -34.45 -6.92
CA SER A 6 -27.34 -34.93 -8.08
C SER A 6 -25.95 -34.25 -8.16
N PRO A 7 -24.92 -34.93 -8.70
CA PRO A 7 -23.61 -34.35 -8.93
C PRO A 7 -23.61 -33.48 -10.20
N CYS A 8 -23.27 -32.20 -10.07
CA CYS A 8 -23.11 -31.31 -11.22
C CYS A 8 -21.70 -31.45 -11.82
N LYS A 9 -21.66 -31.65 -13.14
CA LYS A 9 -20.49 -31.97 -13.97
C LYS A 9 -19.42 -30.86 -13.95
N ALA A 10 -18.16 -31.29 -13.89
CA ALA A 10 -16.98 -30.47 -14.16
C ALA A 10 -17.07 -29.80 -15.55
N ARG A 11 -16.81 -28.49 -15.59
CA ARG A 11 -16.54 -27.76 -16.84
C ARG A 11 -15.12 -27.24 -16.81
N ASN A 12 -14.29 -27.88 -17.63
CA ASN A 12 -12.98 -27.42 -18.04
C ASN A 12 -13.10 -26.07 -18.76
N ARG A 13 -12.42 -25.03 -18.28
CA ARG A 13 -12.01 -23.88 -19.09
C ARG A 13 -10.58 -23.51 -18.74
N SER A 14 -9.72 -23.77 -19.72
CA SER A 14 -8.30 -23.46 -19.71
C SER A 14 -8.03 -21.98 -19.98
N VAL A 15 -6.87 -21.56 -19.48
CA VAL A 15 -6.03 -20.41 -19.87
C VAL A 15 -6.41 -19.05 -19.27
N CYS A 16 -5.62 -18.61 -18.28
CA CYS A 16 -4.91 -17.33 -18.30
C CYS A 16 -3.94 -17.23 -17.10
N ALA A 17 -2.67 -16.95 -17.42
CA ALA A 17 -1.56 -16.52 -16.55
C ALA A 17 -1.50 -17.10 -15.12
N ALA A 18 -0.55 -18.01 -14.89
CA ALA A 18 -0.15 -18.43 -13.55
C ALA A 18 0.45 -17.24 -12.79
N ALA A 19 -0.41 -16.46 -12.12
CA ALA A 19 0.00 -15.74 -10.92
C ALA A 19 0.57 -16.79 -9.97
N ALA A 20 1.82 -16.66 -9.56
CA ALA A 20 2.42 -17.54 -8.57
C ALA A 20 1.45 -17.62 -7.39
N ALA A 21 0.83 -18.77 -7.18
CA ALA A 21 -0.15 -18.94 -6.11
C ALA A 21 0.59 -18.69 -4.79
N SER A 22 0.12 -17.73 -4.00
CA SER A 22 0.71 -17.45 -2.68
C SER A 22 0.67 -18.73 -1.86
N GLN A 23 1.85 -19.18 -1.38
CA GLN A 23 1.97 -20.39 -0.56
C GLN A 23 1.22 -20.25 0.77
N TYR A 24 1.21 -19.03 1.33
CA TYR A 24 0.56 -18.71 2.59
C TYR A 24 -0.47 -17.61 2.41
N GLU A 25 -1.56 -17.69 3.19
CA GLU A 25 -2.54 -16.62 3.29
C GLU A 25 -2.74 -16.19 4.75
N LEU A 26 -2.51 -14.90 5.02
CA LEU A 26 -2.76 -14.24 6.30
C LEU A 26 -4.15 -13.59 6.25
N ARG A 27 -5.08 -14.09 7.08
CA ARG A 27 -6.40 -13.48 7.27
C ARG A 27 -6.40 -12.69 8.58
N VAL A 28 -6.34 -11.37 8.48
CA VAL A 28 -6.29 -10.48 9.65
C VAL A 28 -7.68 -10.00 10.01
N CYS A 29 -8.12 -10.28 11.24
CA CYS A 29 -9.42 -9.84 11.73
C CYS A 29 -9.42 -8.32 11.88
N VAL A 30 -10.26 -7.65 11.10
CA VAL A 30 -10.44 -6.18 11.16
C VAL A 30 -11.80 -5.82 11.76
N ASN A 31 -12.33 -6.62 12.68
CA ASN A 31 -13.54 -6.26 13.42
C ASN A 31 -13.26 -5.21 14.51
N ARG A 32 -14.30 -4.52 15.02
CA ARG A 32 -14.21 -3.34 15.90
C ARG A 32 -13.18 -3.44 17.03
N THR A 33 -13.14 -4.55 17.77
CA THR A 33 -12.21 -4.75 18.89
C THR A 33 -10.77 -4.91 18.39
N CYS A 34 -10.54 -5.76 17.38
CA CYS A 34 -9.21 -5.98 16.82
C CYS A 34 -8.67 -4.72 16.15
N LYS A 35 -9.51 -3.88 15.53
CA LYS A 35 -9.08 -2.58 14.98
C LYS A 35 -8.48 -1.69 16.07
N ARG A 36 -9.16 -1.58 17.21
CA ARG A 36 -8.68 -0.82 18.38
C ARG A 36 -7.37 -1.37 18.96
N GLN A 37 -7.07 -2.64 18.72
CA GLN A 37 -5.84 -3.30 19.15
C GLN A 37 -4.73 -3.28 18.08
N GLY A 38 -4.91 -2.57 16.96
CA GLY A 38 -3.85 -2.41 15.95
C GLY A 38 -3.90 -3.37 14.75
N SER A 39 -4.93 -4.22 14.62
CA SER A 39 -5.02 -5.19 13.51
C SER A 39 -4.99 -4.57 12.11
N GLU A 40 -5.50 -3.35 11.93
CA GLU A 40 -5.42 -2.65 10.64
C GLU A 40 -3.98 -2.29 10.27
N GLN A 41 -3.19 -1.90 11.28
CA GLN A 41 -1.77 -1.62 11.09
C GLN A 41 -1.02 -2.89 10.71
N VAL A 42 -1.34 -4.02 11.34
CA VAL A 42 -0.77 -5.34 11.01
C VAL A 42 -1.13 -5.77 9.60
N LEU A 43 -2.40 -5.65 9.20
CA LEU A 43 -2.84 -5.97 7.84
C LEU A 43 -2.10 -5.13 6.81
N LYS A 44 -2.02 -3.81 7.03
CA LYS A 44 -1.33 -2.90 6.13
C LYS A 44 0.16 -3.19 6.05
N PHE A 45 0.79 -3.50 7.19
CA PHE A 45 2.17 -3.95 7.23
C PHE A 45 2.39 -5.19 6.36
N ALA A 46 1.57 -6.22 6.54
CA ALA A 46 1.65 -7.47 5.79
C ALA A 46 1.54 -7.26 4.27
N GLN A 47 0.64 -6.36 3.85
CA GLN A 47 0.44 -6.01 2.44
C GLN A 47 1.63 -5.24 1.87
N ASP A 48 2.17 -4.30 2.64
CA ASP A 48 3.26 -3.43 2.20
C ASP A 48 4.62 -4.15 2.16
N LEU A 49 4.80 -5.26 2.89
CA LEU A 49 5.99 -6.11 2.77
C LEU A 49 6.13 -6.73 1.37
N GLY A 50 5.02 -6.87 0.63
CA GLY A 50 5.03 -7.36 -0.75
C GLY A 50 5.66 -8.74 -0.94
N LEU A 51 5.59 -9.61 0.08
CA LEU A 51 6.22 -10.93 0.04
C LEU A 51 5.53 -11.81 -1.03
N PRO A 52 6.27 -12.33 -2.03
CA PRO A 52 5.66 -13.00 -3.19
C PRO A 52 4.90 -14.30 -2.83
N SER A 53 5.24 -14.93 -1.70
CA SER A 53 4.61 -16.18 -1.26
C SER A 53 3.59 -16.00 -0.13
N VAL A 54 3.32 -14.76 0.30
CA VAL A 54 2.38 -14.47 1.39
C VAL A 54 1.34 -13.47 0.92
N ARG A 55 0.07 -13.87 0.92
CA ARG A 55 -1.04 -12.97 0.65
C ARG A 55 -1.69 -12.53 1.96
N ALA A 56 -1.84 -11.23 2.17
CA ALA A 56 -2.54 -10.70 3.34
C ALA A 56 -3.90 -10.09 2.96
N ALA A 57 -4.95 -10.52 3.64
CA ALA A 57 -6.32 -10.07 3.41
C ALA A 57 -7.09 -9.82 4.71
N PRO A 58 -8.01 -8.85 4.73
CA PRO A 58 -8.90 -8.68 5.85
C PRO A 58 -9.87 -9.85 5.98
N THR A 59 -10.36 -10.08 7.20
CA THR A 59 -11.47 -10.97 7.48
C THR A 59 -12.41 -10.37 8.53
N GLY A 60 -13.60 -10.94 8.63
CA GLY A 60 -14.58 -10.63 9.69
C GLY A 60 -14.11 -11.12 11.06
N CYS A 61 -15.02 -11.12 12.03
CA CYS A 61 -14.72 -11.63 13.36
C CYS A 61 -14.36 -13.12 13.30
N LEU A 62 -13.23 -13.50 13.91
CA LEU A 62 -12.79 -14.90 14.03
C LEU A 62 -13.31 -15.59 15.30
N GLY A 63 -14.11 -14.88 16.10
CA GLY A 63 -14.66 -15.38 17.37
C GLY A 63 -13.86 -14.93 18.59
N ASN A 64 -14.40 -15.22 19.79
CA ASN A 64 -13.79 -14.91 21.09
C ASN A 64 -13.42 -13.42 21.29
N CYS A 65 -14.35 -12.51 20.98
CA CYS A 65 -14.16 -11.05 21.13
C CYS A 65 -13.54 -10.68 22.49
N GLY A 66 -12.35 -10.06 22.49
CA GLY A 66 -11.64 -9.62 23.69
C GLY A 66 -10.38 -10.44 24.05
N SER A 67 -10.28 -11.69 23.60
CA SER A 67 -9.11 -12.57 23.85
C SER A 67 -8.73 -13.45 22.64
N GLY A 68 -9.62 -13.55 21.65
CA GLY A 68 -9.58 -14.50 20.55
C GLY A 68 -8.64 -14.16 19.40
N PRO A 69 -8.51 -15.10 18.44
CA PRO A 69 -7.51 -14.99 17.40
C PRO A 69 -7.81 -13.78 16.54
N ASN A 70 -6.79 -12.97 16.33
CA ASN A 70 -6.88 -11.80 15.46
C ASN A 70 -6.20 -12.05 14.11
N LEU A 71 -5.58 -13.22 13.92
CA LEU A 71 -4.97 -13.64 12.68
C LEU A 71 -5.18 -15.14 12.45
N VAL A 72 -5.49 -15.53 11.21
CA VAL A 72 -5.42 -16.94 10.74
C VAL A 72 -4.35 -17.06 9.67
N LEU A 73 -3.49 -18.07 9.79
CA LEU A 73 -2.52 -18.44 8.78
C LEU A 73 -2.95 -19.73 8.06
N LEU A 74 -3.16 -19.62 6.76
CA LEU A 74 -3.49 -20.73 5.85
C LEU A 74 -2.26 -21.11 5.00
N PRO A 75 -2.13 -22.38 4.55
CA PRO A 75 -3.10 -23.47 4.67
C PRO A 75 -3.06 -24.22 6.01
N ASN A 76 -2.15 -23.88 6.93
CA ASN A 76 -1.94 -24.61 8.19
C ASN A 76 -3.05 -24.43 9.24
N GLU A 77 -4.11 -23.67 8.93
CA GLU A 77 -5.23 -23.33 9.81
C GLU A 77 -4.83 -22.84 11.21
N GLN A 78 -3.69 -22.15 11.33
CA GLN A 78 -3.18 -21.68 12.62
C GLN A 78 -3.95 -20.42 13.05
N LEU A 79 -4.64 -20.52 14.19
CA LEU A 79 -5.33 -19.41 14.85
C LEU A 79 -4.37 -18.74 15.84
N LEU A 80 -4.05 -17.47 15.60
CA LEU A 80 -3.06 -16.73 16.36
C LEU A 80 -3.71 -15.56 17.11
N ASN A 81 -3.40 -15.47 18.41
CA ASN A 81 -3.86 -14.41 19.30
C ASN A 81 -2.78 -13.33 19.43
N HIS A 82 -3.19 -12.11 19.82
CA HIS A 82 -2.30 -11.02 20.18
C HIS A 82 -1.28 -10.59 19.11
N VAL A 83 -1.56 -10.83 17.82
CA VAL A 83 -0.72 -10.30 16.72
C VAL A 83 -1.12 -8.84 16.48
N ALA A 84 -0.68 -7.94 17.35
CA ALA A 84 -1.16 -6.55 17.41
C ALA A 84 -0.21 -5.56 16.73
N THR A 85 1.06 -5.92 16.59
CA THR A 85 2.11 -5.04 16.08
C THR A 85 2.82 -5.64 14.85
N PRO A 86 3.49 -4.81 14.02
CA PRO A 86 4.36 -5.29 12.95
C PRO A 86 5.42 -6.29 13.41
N LYS A 87 5.93 -6.11 14.64
CA LYS A 87 6.92 -7.02 15.23
C LYS A 87 6.33 -8.40 15.50
N ASP A 88 5.11 -8.47 16.03
CA ASP A 88 4.42 -9.74 16.28
C ASP A 88 4.19 -10.48 14.95
N LEU A 89 3.80 -9.77 13.90
CA LEU A 89 3.64 -10.38 12.58
C LEU A 89 4.97 -10.88 12.01
N ALA A 90 6.07 -10.13 12.19
CA ALA A 90 7.39 -10.58 11.75
C ALA A 90 7.82 -11.88 12.45
N GLN A 91 7.50 -12.02 13.74
CA GLN A 91 7.74 -13.25 14.51
C GLN A 91 6.90 -14.41 13.98
N VAL A 92 5.62 -14.18 13.67
CA VAL A 92 4.74 -15.19 13.05
C VAL A 92 5.29 -15.65 11.70
N LEU A 93 5.69 -14.71 10.83
CA LEU A 93 6.25 -15.02 9.51
C LEU A 93 7.56 -15.80 9.59
N THR A 94 8.39 -15.46 10.58
CA THR A 94 9.61 -16.22 10.88
C THR A 94 9.28 -17.64 11.33
N ALA A 95 8.39 -17.78 12.32
CA ALA A 95 8.13 -19.07 12.98
C ALA A 95 7.38 -20.06 12.08
N PHE A 96 6.40 -19.58 11.31
CA PHE A 96 5.48 -20.46 10.57
C PHE A 96 5.72 -20.49 9.06
N CYS A 97 6.36 -19.46 8.50
CA CYS A 97 6.59 -19.34 7.07
C CYS A 97 8.09 -19.33 6.71
N ASN A 98 8.98 -19.38 7.70
CA ASN A 98 10.44 -19.30 7.52
C ASN A 98 10.88 -18.04 6.73
N PHE A 99 10.14 -16.93 6.85
CA PHE A 99 10.50 -15.64 6.26
C PHE A 99 11.20 -14.77 7.28
N GLN A 100 12.47 -14.46 7.01
CA GLN A 100 13.22 -13.44 7.75
C GLN A 100 12.92 -12.07 7.17
N ILE A 101 12.47 -11.15 8.02
CA ILE A 101 12.29 -9.74 7.66
C ILE A 101 13.50 -8.99 8.19
N ASP A 102 14.17 -8.26 7.30
CA ASP A 102 15.28 -7.40 7.64
C ASP A 102 14.88 -6.37 8.71
N ASP A 103 15.69 -6.21 9.76
CA ASP A 103 15.38 -5.35 10.90
C ASP A 103 15.25 -3.87 10.48
N VAL A 104 16.07 -3.43 9.54
CA VAL A 104 16.02 -2.05 9.00
C VAL A 104 14.70 -1.85 8.26
N LEU A 105 14.28 -2.80 7.45
CA LEU A 105 12.97 -2.77 6.78
C LEU A 105 11.81 -2.77 7.78
N LEU A 106 11.88 -3.58 8.84
CA LEU A 106 10.87 -3.62 9.89
C LEU A 106 10.76 -2.26 10.59
N GLN A 107 11.88 -1.67 11.00
CA GLN A 107 11.91 -0.38 11.69
C GLN A 107 11.46 0.77 10.78
N ALA A 108 11.94 0.84 9.54
CA ALA A 108 11.50 1.84 8.57
C ALA A 108 9.99 1.74 8.30
N THR A 109 9.45 0.52 8.28
CA THR A 109 8.01 0.33 8.11
C THR A 109 7.20 0.76 9.33
N GLN A 110 7.69 0.49 10.54
CA GLN A 110 7.04 1.01 11.76
C GLN A 110 6.98 2.54 11.76
N LEU A 111 8.09 3.20 11.42
CA LEU A 111 8.16 4.66 11.27
C LEU A 111 7.22 5.17 10.17
N ARG A 112 7.13 4.49 9.03
CA ARG A 112 6.15 4.82 7.97
C ARG A 112 4.71 4.75 8.49
N LEU A 113 4.37 3.72 9.26
CA LEU A 113 3.02 3.55 9.81
C LEU A 113 2.72 4.61 10.87
N ALA A 114 3.69 4.98 11.71
CA ALA A 114 3.59 6.10 12.64
C ALA A 114 3.38 7.43 11.88
N GLY A 115 4.16 7.67 10.83
CA GLY A 115 3.99 8.85 9.97
C GLY A 115 2.61 8.92 9.32
N ASN A 116 2.06 7.78 8.88
CA ASN A 116 0.70 7.72 8.34
C ASN A 116 -0.35 8.07 9.42
N ALA A 117 -0.15 7.62 10.65
CA ALA A 117 -1.06 7.89 11.76
C ALA A 117 -1.06 9.37 12.17
N HIS A 118 0.12 10.00 12.21
CA HIS A 118 0.26 11.45 12.41
C HIS A 118 -0.37 12.24 11.27
N ALA A 119 -0.14 11.82 10.01
CA ALA A 119 -0.74 12.47 8.84
C ALA A 119 -2.27 12.42 8.87
N ALA A 120 -2.86 11.29 9.28
CA ALA A 120 -4.31 11.14 9.43
C ALA A 120 -4.90 12.06 10.52
N GLN A 121 -4.09 12.48 11.49
CA GLN A 121 -4.45 13.43 12.55
C GLN A 121 -4.08 14.88 12.20
N LEU A 122 -3.60 15.14 10.98
CA LEU A 122 -3.10 16.45 10.53
C LEU A 122 -1.89 16.96 11.32
N GLU A 123 -1.18 16.06 12.01
CA GLU A 123 0.06 16.33 12.74
C GLU A 123 1.25 16.33 11.77
N PHE A 124 1.27 17.31 10.86
CA PHE A 124 2.17 17.29 9.71
C PHE A 124 3.65 17.22 10.08
N ARG A 125 4.06 17.93 11.16
CA ARG A 125 5.46 17.94 11.61
C ARG A 125 5.92 16.55 12.04
N GLN A 126 5.15 15.88 12.90
CA GLN A 126 5.45 14.54 13.40
C GLN A 126 5.40 13.50 12.28
N ALA A 127 4.49 13.67 11.31
CA ALA A 127 4.43 12.82 10.13
C ALA A 127 5.70 12.94 9.27
N ILE A 128 6.13 14.17 8.96
CA ILE A 128 7.35 14.45 8.20
C ILE A 128 8.58 13.88 8.92
N GLU A 129 8.68 14.08 10.24
CA GLU A 129 9.79 13.56 11.05
C GLU A 129 9.85 12.03 10.99
N SER A 130 8.72 11.35 11.17
CA SER A 130 8.63 9.89 11.10
C SER A 130 9.08 9.34 9.74
N TYR A 131 8.61 9.94 8.64
CA TYR A 131 9.05 9.52 7.30
C TYR A 131 10.52 9.83 7.03
N THR A 132 11.04 10.93 7.59
CA THR A 132 12.44 11.32 7.44
C THR A 132 13.36 10.34 8.15
N GLN A 133 13.06 10.01 9.41
CA GLN A 133 13.78 8.97 10.15
C GLN A 133 13.72 7.63 9.41
N ALA A 134 12.58 7.25 8.84
CA ALA A 134 12.47 6.01 8.06
C ALA A 134 13.39 6.01 6.82
N LEU A 135 13.52 7.14 6.13
CA LEU A 135 14.40 7.29 4.97
C LEU A 135 15.89 7.28 5.37
N GLU A 136 16.24 7.83 6.53
CA GLU A 136 17.60 7.85 7.07
C GLU A 136 18.12 6.45 7.40
N LEU A 137 17.24 5.52 7.76
CA LEU A 137 17.57 4.10 7.95
C LEU A 137 18.02 3.41 6.65
N LYS A 138 17.76 4.02 5.48
CA LYS A 138 18.08 3.46 4.15
C LYS A 138 17.56 2.03 3.98
N PRO A 139 16.24 1.81 4.13
CA PRO A 139 15.68 0.48 3.99
C PRO A 139 15.96 -0.05 2.58
N PRO A 140 16.17 -1.37 2.44
CA PRO A 140 16.51 -1.99 1.16
C PRO A 140 15.39 -1.87 0.11
N ASN A 141 14.16 -1.59 0.54
CA ASN A 141 13.00 -1.33 -0.32
C ASN A 141 11.99 -0.39 0.38
N GLY A 142 10.91 -0.03 -0.33
CA GLY A 142 9.82 0.78 0.24
C GLY A 142 10.04 2.30 0.24
N ASN A 143 11.20 2.80 -0.20
CA ASN A 143 11.51 4.24 -0.28
C ASN A 143 10.48 5.03 -1.12
N HIS A 144 9.95 4.45 -2.19
CA HIS A 144 8.91 5.08 -3.01
C HIS A 144 7.64 5.39 -2.21
N MET A 145 7.25 4.53 -1.27
CA MET A 145 6.11 4.79 -0.38
C MET A 145 6.41 5.92 0.60
N LEU A 146 7.62 5.94 1.18
CA LEU A 146 8.05 6.98 2.12
C LEU A 146 8.04 8.37 1.46
N TYR A 147 8.67 8.49 0.29
CA TYR A 147 8.66 9.73 -0.48
C TYR A 147 7.25 10.14 -0.92
N THR A 148 6.43 9.19 -1.39
CA THR A 148 5.03 9.47 -1.80
C THR A 148 4.21 10.00 -0.62
N ASN A 149 4.35 9.41 0.56
CA ASN A 149 3.59 9.80 1.74
C ASN A 149 4.07 11.14 2.30
N ARG A 150 5.39 11.35 2.38
CA ARG A 150 5.95 12.62 2.85
C ARG A 150 5.66 13.76 1.87
N SER A 151 5.71 13.51 0.57
CA SER A 151 5.26 14.43 -0.48
C SER A 151 3.79 14.87 -0.30
N ALA A 152 2.90 13.92 0.04
CA ALA A 152 1.50 14.22 0.30
C ALA A 152 1.33 15.13 1.53
N VAL A 153 2.08 14.87 2.61
CA VAL A 153 2.06 15.70 3.82
C VAL A 153 2.60 17.10 3.53
N TYR A 154 3.70 17.22 2.79
CA TYR A 154 4.22 18.52 2.38
C TYR A 154 3.21 19.35 1.58
N LEU A 155 2.45 18.71 0.67
CA LEU A 155 1.35 19.40 -0.02
C LEU A 155 0.29 19.91 0.94
N GLN A 156 -0.15 19.07 1.87
CA GLN A 156 -1.17 19.42 2.86
C GLN A 156 -0.70 20.53 3.81
N SER A 157 0.58 20.54 4.17
CA SER A 157 1.18 21.60 4.98
C SER A 157 1.56 22.86 4.19
N GLY A 158 1.38 22.86 2.87
CA GLY A 158 1.63 24.00 1.99
C GLY A 158 3.05 24.12 1.42
N ASP A 159 3.97 23.20 1.76
CA ASP A 159 5.33 23.18 1.19
C ASP A 159 5.35 22.44 -0.16
N LYS A 160 4.86 23.12 -1.18
CA LYS A 160 4.73 22.57 -2.53
C LYS A 160 6.08 22.21 -3.17
N LYS A 161 7.15 22.91 -2.81
CA LYS A 161 8.50 22.66 -3.35
C LYS A 161 9.08 21.37 -2.77
N ALA A 162 9.06 21.22 -1.44
CA ALA A 162 9.50 19.99 -0.80
C ALA A 162 8.67 18.79 -1.26
N SER A 163 7.37 18.99 -1.47
CA SER A 163 6.51 17.95 -2.05
C SER A 163 6.95 17.51 -3.45
N LEU A 164 7.27 18.47 -4.34
CA LEU A 164 7.72 18.16 -5.70
C LEU A 164 9.04 17.39 -5.69
N ASP A 165 9.98 17.78 -4.82
CA ASP A 165 11.27 17.10 -4.69
C ASP A 165 11.11 15.64 -4.25
N ASP A 166 10.27 15.39 -3.24
CA ASP A 166 9.95 14.03 -2.81
C ASP A 166 9.17 13.25 -3.88
N ALA A 167 8.22 13.88 -4.57
CA ALA A 167 7.46 13.21 -5.62
C ALA A 167 8.36 12.75 -6.79
N ARG A 168 9.37 13.56 -7.17
CA ARG A 168 10.38 13.18 -8.17
C ARG A 168 11.21 12.00 -7.69
N ARG A 169 11.65 12.00 -6.43
CA ARG A 169 12.37 10.85 -5.84
C ARG A 169 11.50 9.60 -5.81
N ALA A 170 10.21 9.74 -5.46
CA ALA A 170 9.25 8.64 -5.46
C ALA A 170 9.13 8.00 -6.85
N VAL A 171 8.90 8.80 -7.90
CA VAL A 171 8.83 8.30 -9.28
C VAL A 171 10.15 7.63 -9.70
N GLY A 172 11.30 8.20 -9.32
CA GLY A 172 12.61 7.65 -9.66
C GLY A 172 12.94 6.29 -9.03
N CYS A 173 12.27 5.90 -7.94
CA CYS A 173 12.49 4.62 -7.26
C CYS A 173 11.23 3.74 -7.15
N ALA A 174 10.13 4.13 -7.78
CA ALA A 174 8.88 3.39 -7.75
C ALA A 174 8.96 2.13 -8.63
N PRO A 175 8.46 0.98 -8.15
CA PRO A 175 8.29 -0.19 -9.02
C PRO A 175 7.20 0.09 -10.05
N LYS A 176 7.26 -0.62 -11.19
CA LYS A 176 6.22 -0.55 -12.22
C LYS A 176 4.83 -0.84 -11.63
N GLY A 177 3.83 -0.07 -12.03
CA GLY A 177 2.46 -0.19 -11.52
C GLY A 177 2.19 0.60 -10.23
N PHE A 178 3.19 1.21 -9.59
CA PHE A 178 2.98 2.06 -8.42
C PHE A 178 2.59 3.50 -8.84
N HIS A 179 1.35 3.66 -9.33
CA HIS A 179 0.87 4.94 -9.89
C HIS A 179 0.78 6.08 -8.87
N ALA A 180 0.72 5.77 -7.57
CA ALA A 180 0.63 6.78 -6.52
C ALA A 180 1.81 7.77 -6.56
N ALA A 181 3.02 7.32 -6.94
CA ALA A 181 4.17 8.21 -7.09
C ALA A 181 3.97 9.23 -8.23
N HIS A 182 3.43 8.79 -9.38
CA HIS A 182 3.12 9.68 -10.50
C HIS A 182 2.00 10.66 -10.16
N VAL A 183 0.95 10.19 -9.47
CA VAL A 183 -0.12 11.06 -8.98
C VAL A 183 0.44 12.16 -8.10
N ARG A 184 1.34 11.84 -7.15
CA ARG A 184 1.98 12.87 -6.32
C ARG A 184 2.80 13.87 -7.12
N LEU A 185 3.54 13.42 -8.13
CA LEU A 185 4.29 14.34 -8.99
C LEU A 185 3.35 15.32 -9.71
N ILE A 186 2.24 14.82 -10.24
CA ILE A 186 1.22 15.63 -10.93
C ILE A 186 0.57 16.61 -9.94
N ASP A 187 0.18 16.14 -8.76
CA ASP A 187 -0.37 16.99 -7.68
C ASP A 187 0.58 18.13 -7.32
N SER A 188 1.87 17.84 -7.12
CA SER A 188 2.87 18.84 -6.73
C SER A 188 3.08 19.89 -7.83
N LEU A 189 3.20 19.46 -9.09
CA LEU A 189 3.32 20.36 -10.24
C LEU A 189 2.07 21.23 -10.40
N TYR A 190 0.88 20.64 -10.26
CA TYR A 190 -0.38 21.36 -10.31
C TYR A 190 -0.47 22.41 -9.21
N ALA A 191 -0.11 22.06 -7.98
CA ALA A 191 -0.13 22.97 -6.84
C ALA A 191 0.82 24.16 -7.02
N LEU A 192 1.93 23.99 -7.73
CA LEU A 192 2.87 25.05 -8.12
C LEU A 192 2.40 25.89 -9.31
N GLY A 193 1.31 25.50 -9.97
CA GLY A 193 0.82 26.16 -11.20
C GLY A 193 1.55 25.75 -12.47
N GLU A 194 2.41 24.72 -12.40
CA GLU A 194 3.19 24.20 -13.53
C GLU A 194 2.33 23.25 -14.40
N TYR A 195 1.20 23.74 -14.91
CA TYR A 195 0.20 22.90 -15.58
C TYR A 195 0.71 22.18 -16.83
N GLY A 196 1.64 22.81 -17.57
CA GLY A 196 2.27 22.17 -18.74
C GLY A 196 3.16 20.99 -18.37
N ALA A 197 3.96 21.15 -17.30
CA ALA A 197 4.79 20.07 -16.76
C ALA A 197 3.92 18.96 -16.17
N ALA A 198 2.83 19.31 -15.49
CA ALA A 198 1.89 18.34 -14.95
C ALA A 198 1.20 17.52 -16.08
N ALA A 199 0.82 18.18 -17.19
CA ALA A 199 0.30 17.50 -18.37
C ALA A 199 1.30 16.53 -19.01
N GLU A 200 2.57 16.93 -19.08
CA GLU A 200 3.64 16.05 -19.55
C GLU A 200 3.84 14.85 -18.61
N ALA A 201 3.83 15.07 -17.30
CA ALA A 201 3.92 13.98 -16.32
C ALA A 201 2.77 12.97 -16.47
N CYS A 202 1.54 13.43 -16.76
CA CYS A 202 0.41 12.54 -17.08
C CYS A 202 0.68 11.68 -18.33
N ARG A 203 1.22 12.28 -19.40
CA ARG A 203 1.55 11.56 -20.64
C ARG A 203 2.63 10.51 -20.39
N GLN A 204 3.69 10.89 -19.67
CA GLN A 204 4.79 9.97 -19.34
C GLN A 204 4.31 8.79 -18.49
N ALA A 205 3.45 9.04 -17.50
CA ALA A 205 2.87 7.98 -16.68
C ALA A 205 2.01 7.01 -17.52
N ALA A 206 1.14 7.54 -18.38
CA ALA A 206 0.28 6.73 -19.26
C ALA A 206 1.08 5.95 -20.32
N ALA A 207 2.17 6.53 -20.84
CA ALA A 207 3.06 5.87 -21.79
C ALA A 207 3.90 4.76 -21.13
N ALA A 208 4.34 4.98 -19.89
CA ALA A 208 5.10 3.99 -19.12
C ALA A 208 4.23 2.80 -18.69
N ASP A 209 2.95 3.04 -18.41
CA ASP A 209 2.00 2.02 -17.98
C ASP A 209 0.58 2.34 -18.46
N SER A 210 0.07 1.52 -19.38
CA SER A 210 -1.27 1.66 -19.96
C SER A 210 -2.41 1.52 -18.94
N SER A 211 -2.13 0.97 -17.76
CA SER A 211 -3.11 0.89 -16.67
C SER A 211 -3.23 2.19 -15.87
N PHE A 212 -2.29 3.14 -16.02
CA PHE A 212 -2.36 4.45 -15.40
C PHE A 212 -3.61 5.19 -15.86
N LYS A 213 -4.36 5.77 -14.92
CA LYS A 213 -5.56 6.56 -15.19
C LYS A 213 -5.32 8.01 -14.78
N PHE A 214 -5.63 8.91 -15.71
CA PHE A 214 -5.64 10.34 -15.45
C PHE A 214 -6.74 10.70 -14.44
N LEU A 215 -6.45 11.68 -13.58
CA LEU A 215 -7.39 12.20 -12.59
C LEU A 215 -8.26 13.31 -13.21
N PRO A 216 -9.60 13.15 -13.29
CA PRO A 216 -10.49 14.05 -14.02
C PRO A 216 -10.57 15.48 -13.45
N GLU A 217 -10.13 15.69 -12.21
CA GLU A 217 -10.25 16.94 -11.44
C GLU A 217 -9.23 18.03 -11.78
N TYR A 218 -8.42 17.90 -12.84
CA TYR A 218 -7.44 18.92 -13.24
C TYR A 218 -7.82 19.69 -14.53
N PRO A 219 -8.74 20.68 -14.49
CA PRO A 219 -9.16 21.44 -15.68
C PRO A 219 -8.03 22.14 -16.43
N ALA A 220 -7.03 22.68 -15.72
CA ALA A 220 -5.89 23.36 -16.35
C ALA A 220 -4.96 22.37 -17.07
N ILE A 221 -4.74 21.18 -16.48
CA ILE A 221 -3.99 20.10 -17.12
C ILE A 221 -4.75 19.59 -18.33
N LYS A 222 -6.07 19.37 -18.21
CA LYS A 222 -6.93 18.96 -19.33
C LYS A 222 -6.84 19.94 -20.49
N ARG A 223 -6.91 21.25 -20.23
CA ARG A 223 -6.73 22.27 -21.27
C ARG A 223 -5.34 22.21 -21.90
N ALA A 224 -4.28 22.03 -21.11
CA ALA A 224 -2.93 21.90 -21.63
C ALA A 224 -2.75 20.65 -22.51
N LEU A 225 -3.39 19.53 -22.16
CA LEU A 225 -3.42 18.32 -22.99
C LEU A 225 -4.15 18.57 -24.33
N LEU A 226 -5.34 19.18 -24.28
CA LEU A 226 -6.16 19.47 -25.47
C LEU A 226 -5.54 20.53 -26.40
N GLY A 227 -4.93 21.58 -25.83
CA GLY A 227 -4.27 22.66 -26.58
C GLY A 227 -3.07 22.18 -27.40
N THR A 228 -2.51 21.01 -27.08
CA THR A 228 -1.46 20.35 -27.87
C THR A 228 -1.98 19.45 -28.99
N GLY A 229 -3.31 19.40 -29.21
CA GLY A 229 -3.93 18.62 -30.28
C GLY A 229 -4.04 17.11 -30.00
N GLN A 230 -3.97 16.70 -28.73
CA GLN A 230 -4.02 15.28 -28.35
C GLN A 230 -5.25 15.00 -27.47
N THR A 231 -5.98 13.92 -27.80
CA THR A 231 -7.15 13.44 -27.04
C THR A 231 -6.73 12.60 -25.83
N LEU A 232 -7.52 12.69 -24.76
CA LEU A 232 -7.40 11.92 -23.51
C LEU A 232 -7.63 10.43 -23.71
#